data_AF-A0A413ZBZ6-F1
#
_entry.id   AF-A0A413ZBZ6-F1
#
_cell.length_a   1.000
_cell.length_b   1.000
_cell.length_c   1.000
_cell.angle_alpha   90.00
_cell.angle_beta   90.00
_cell.angle_gamma   90.00
#
_symmetry.space_group_name_H-M   'P 1'
#
loop_
_entity.id
_entity.type
_entity.pdbx_description
1 polymer ?
#
loop_
_entity_poly.entity_id
_entity_poly.type
_entity_poly.pdbx_seq_one_letter_code
_entity_poly.pdbx_strand_id
1 'polypeptide(L)'
;MKKIGSFFFTFIPFLLALVFQYLAMFFVMGVTLFYEHIRYIFSSNRIYADLWNKTLDLWSTTRINTLIMIVFSLLCIGAFGFWYHAGYNGIYLIHPRKVFHPLSIVGIILLVPGTQCLSTYLVSFTASLFPQWMKAYEKLMESTGINSGLTVSMFFYSILLAPIGEELLFRGVTMHQAKRVFPFWAANIMQALLFGLFHMNMIQGIYAFFLGMVLGYICEKGCSIYQSILFHMMFNFWGTIISGILPTGNSTLFFVLYFATGVICTFSGLILFRFGTNRLAQKQAAPLYLENTGYDTFYPSN
;
A
#
# COMPACT_ATOMS: atom_id res chain seq x y z
N MET A 1 7.29 31.79 -8.41
CA MET A 1 6.05 31.52 -7.64
C MET A 1 5.36 30.20 -8.01
N LYS A 2 5.18 29.84 -9.29
CA LYS A 2 4.49 28.59 -9.69
C LYS A 2 5.11 27.29 -9.12
N LYS A 3 6.44 27.16 -9.08
CA LYS A 3 7.13 25.95 -8.56
C LYS A 3 6.96 25.75 -7.05
N ILE A 4 6.89 26.83 -6.26
CA ILE A 4 6.70 26.76 -4.81
C ILE A 4 5.28 26.26 -4.49
N GLY A 5 4.27 26.78 -5.19
CA GLY A 5 2.90 26.29 -5.07
C GLY A 5 2.79 24.81 -5.44
N SER A 6 3.43 24.38 -6.52
CA SER A 6 3.46 22.97 -6.91
C SER A 6 4.16 22.07 -5.90
N PHE A 7 5.19 22.56 -5.21
CA PHE A 7 5.85 21.83 -4.13
C PHE A 7 4.91 21.61 -2.94
N PHE A 8 4.28 22.66 -2.40
CA PHE A 8 3.36 22.48 -1.27
C PHE A 8 2.15 21.62 -1.63
N PHE A 9 1.73 21.66 -2.90
CA PHE A 9 0.62 20.85 -3.39
C PHE A 9 0.92 19.33 -3.31
N THR A 10 2.18 18.90 -3.25
CA THR A 10 2.51 17.47 -3.09
C THR A 10 2.08 16.89 -1.74
N PHE A 11 1.85 17.74 -0.74
CA PHE A 11 1.43 17.32 0.60
C PHE A 11 -0.10 17.29 0.78
N ILE A 12 -0.86 17.89 -0.13
CA ILE A 12 -2.33 17.96 -0.05
C ILE A 12 -2.98 16.56 0.00
N PRO A 13 -2.58 15.57 -0.83
CA PRO A 13 -3.17 14.24 -0.76
C PRO A 13 -2.96 13.58 0.62
N PHE A 14 -1.76 13.74 1.20
CA PHE A 14 -1.45 13.23 2.54
C PHE A 14 -2.31 13.89 3.61
N LEU A 15 -2.44 15.23 3.60
CA LEU A 15 -3.27 15.95 4.56
C LEU A 15 -4.76 15.58 4.42
N LEU A 16 -5.26 15.40 3.19
CA LEU A 16 -6.62 14.94 2.95
C LEU A 16 -6.85 13.52 3.49
N ALA A 17 -5.88 12.62 3.36
CA ALA A 17 -5.98 11.29 3.95
C ALA A 17 -6.10 11.34 5.48
N LEU A 18 -5.38 12.25 6.16
CA LEU A 18 -5.55 12.47 7.59
C LEU A 18 -6.97 12.97 7.93
N VAL A 19 -7.51 13.88 7.12
CA VAL A 19 -8.91 14.33 7.29
C VAL A 19 -9.89 13.17 7.10
N PHE A 20 -9.70 12.33 6.08
CA PHE A 20 -10.55 11.16 5.84
C PHE A 20 -10.50 10.15 6.99
N GLN A 21 -9.35 9.97 7.64
CA GLN A 21 -9.24 9.11 8.82
C GLN A 21 -10.17 9.60 9.94
N TYR A 22 -10.14 10.90 10.26
CA TYR A 22 -11.02 11.48 11.27
C TYR A 22 -12.49 11.44 10.86
N LEU A 23 -12.81 11.72 9.59
CA LEU A 23 -14.18 11.62 9.09
C LEU A 23 -14.75 10.20 9.20
N ALA A 24 -13.96 9.19 8.81
CA ALA A 24 -14.35 7.78 8.97
C ALA A 24 -14.56 7.41 10.44
N MET A 25 -13.65 7.84 11.31
CA MET A 25 -13.75 7.62 12.76
C MET A 25 -15.03 8.24 13.33
N PHE A 26 -15.25 9.54 13.14
CA PHE A 26 -16.44 10.22 13.66
C PHE A 26 -17.73 9.67 13.08
N PHE A 27 -17.74 9.30 11.80
CA PHE A 27 -18.91 8.68 11.17
C PHE A 27 -19.28 7.35 11.84
N VAL A 28 -18.32 6.41 11.95
CA VAL A 28 -18.58 5.10 12.54
C VAL A 28 -18.93 5.22 14.03
N MET A 29 -18.24 6.09 14.77
CA MET A 29 -18.55 6.37 16.18
C MET A 29 -19.96 6.95 16.34
N GLY A 30 -20.37 7.88 15.47
CA GLY A 30 -21.71 8.46 15.48
C GLY A 30 -22.80 7.41 15.20
N VAL A 31 -22.60 6.54 14.20
CA VAL A 31 -23.54 5.46 13.87
C VAL A 31 -23.68 4.46 15.02
N THR A 32 -22.57 4.09 15.66
CA THR A 32 -22.57 3.13 16.78
C THR A 32 -23.17 3.73 18.05
N LEU A 33 -22.91 5.02 18.32
CA LEU A 33 -23.60 5.74 19.40
C LEU A 33 -25.11 5.77 19.18
N PHE A 34 -25.55 6.09 17.96
CA PHE A 34 -26.97 6.11 17.62
C PHE A 34 -27.61 4.72 17.79
N TYR A 35 -26.92 3.66 17.39
CA TYR A 35 -27.34 2.28 17.58
C TYR A 35 -27.51 1.91 19.06
N GLU A 36 -26.52 2.21 19.90
CA GLU A 36 -26.61 1.93 21.34
C GLU A 36 -27.68 2.79 22.03
N HIS A 37 -27.88 4.03 21.57
CA HIS A 37 -28.95 4.88 22.07
C HIS A 37 -30.34 4.33 21.75
N ILE A 38 -30.56 3.85 20.51
CA ILE A 38 -31.80 3.14 20.14
C ILE A 38 -32.00 1.92 21.04
N ARG A 39 -30.97 1.08 21.21
CA ARG A 39 -31.06 -0.09 22.09
C ARG A 39 -31.40 0.27 23.53
N TYR A 40 -30.82 1.34 24.04
CA TYR A 40 -31.09 1.84 25.39
C TYR A 40 -32.56 2.27 25.56
N ILE A 41 -33.14 3.00 24.60
CA ILE A 41 -34.55 3.43 24.62
C ILE A 41 -35.49 2.23 24.79
N PHE A 42 -35.22 1.14 24.08
CA PHE A 42 -36.00 -0.10 24.11
C PHE A 42 -35.59 -1.07 25.23
N SER A 43 -34.52 -0.79 25.98
CA SER A 43 -34.11 -1.61 27.11
C SER A 43 -34.90 -1.25 28.37
N SER A 44 -35.10 -2.24 29.25
CA SER A 44 -35.67 -2.01 30.59
C SER A 44 -34.68 -1.29 31.53
N ASN A 45 -33.41 -1.17 31.15
CA ASN A 45 -32.39 -0.50 31.93
C ASN A 45 -32.46 1.02 31.69
N ARG A 46 -32.64 1.81 32.76
CA ARG A 46 -32.78 3.28 32.71
C ARG A 46 -31.55 4.01 33.25
N ILE A 47 -30.41 3.32 33.39
CA ILE A 47 -29.17 3.90 33.87
C ILE A 47 -28.36 4.44 32.69
N TYR A 48 -28.29 5.76 32.54
CA TYR A 48 -27.52 6.41 31.48
C TYR A 48 -26.01 6.10 31.52
N ALA A 49 -25.45 5.88 32.71
CA ALA A 49 -24.04 5.50 32.86
C ALA A 49 -23.72 4.18 32.14
N ASP A 50 -24.66 3.23 32.12
CA ASP A 50 -24.48 1.94 31.45
C ASP A 50 -24.46 2.08 29.93
N LEU A 51 -25.23 3.03 29.36
CA LEU A 51 -25.16 3.36 27.93
C LEU A 51 -23.76 3.88 27.57
N TRP A 52 -23.24 4.81 28.37
CA TRP A 52 -21.92 5.40 28.11
C TRP A 52 -20.80 4.36 28.19
N ASN A 53 -20.78 3.54 29.25
CA ASN A 53 -19.79 2.49 29.43
C ASN A 53 -19.84 1.46 28.29
N LYS A 54 -21.03 0.99 27.89
CA LYS A 54 -21.18 0.08 26.74
C LYS A 54 -20.71 0.68 25.43
N THR A 55 -20.96 1.98 25.22
CA THR A 55 -20.52 2.68 24.02
C THR A 55 -19.00 2.79 23.97
N LEU A 56 -18.37 3.17 25.08
CA LEU A 56 -16.90 3.21 25.19
C LEU A 56 -16.27 1.84 24.98
N ASP A 57 -16.83 0.79 25.60
CA ASP A 57 -16.39 -0.59 25.40
C ASP A 57 -16.49 -0.97 23.92
N LEU A 58 -17.63 -0.67 23.27
CA LEU A 58 -17.84 -0.95 21.85
C LEU A 58 -16.79 -0.26 20.96
N TRP A 59 -16.50 1.02 21.20
CA TRP A 59 -15.50 1.79 20.46
C TRP A 59 -14.08 1.28 20.67
N SER A 60 -13.79 0.64 21.81
CA SER A 60 -12.50 0.01 22.08
C SER A 60 -12.32 -1.34 21.37
N THR A 61 -13.40 -1.92 20.82
CA THR A 61 -13.33 -3.23 20.18
C THR A 61 -12.58 -3.19 18.85
N THR A 62 -11.86 -4.27 18.57
CA THR A 62 -11.18 -4.51 17.30
C THR A 62 -12.14 -4.47 16.11
N ARG A 63 -13.39 -4.89 16.31
CA ARG A 63 -14.42 -4.86 15.26
C ARG A 63 -14.74 -3.44 14.79
N ILE A 64 -14.89 -2.51 15.73
CA ILE A 64 -15.15 -1.10 15.38
C ILE A 64 -13.92 -0.46 14.76
N ASN A 65 -12.72 -0.73 15.29
CA ASN A 65 -11.47 -0.25 14.67
C ASN A 65 -11.34 -0.73 13.22
N THR A 66 -11.56 -2.02 12.94
CA THR A 66 -11.53 -2.54 11.57
C THR A 66 -12.59 -1.89 10.68
N LEU A 67 -13.79 -1.61 11.19
CA LEU A 67 -14.84 -0.92 10.43
C LEU A 67 -14.43 0.52 10.08
N ILE A 68 -13.83 1.26 11.02
CA ILE A 68 -13.26 2.59 10.77
C ILE A 68 -12.23 2.52 9.64
N MET A 69 -11.30 1.56 9.71
CA MET A 69 -10.26 1.41 8.69
C MET A 69 -10.82 1.02 7.32
N ILE A 70 -11.87 0.20 7.25
CA ILE A 70 -12.57 -0.12 6.00
C ILE A 70 -13.23 1.13 5.40
N VAL A 71 -14.00 1.88 6.20
CA VAL A 71 -14.65 3.12 5.75
C VAL A 71 -13.60 4.12 5.27
N PHE A 72 -12.52 4.29 6.03
CA PHE A 72 -11.39 5.11 5.66
C PHE A 72 -10.77 4.69 4.31
N SER A 73 -10.47 3.40 4.11
CA SER A 73 -9.92 2.91 2.85
C SER A 73 -10.87 3.12 1.68
N LEU A 74 -12.18 2.93 1.86
CA LEU A 74 -13.17 3.17 0.81
C LEU A 74 -13.25 4.65 0.43
N LEU A 75 -13.19 5.57 1.41
CA LEU A 75 -13.08 7.01 1.15
C LEU A 75 -11.82 7.35 0.35
N CYS A 76 -10.67 6.80 0.75
CA CYS A 76 -9.41 6.99 0.03
C CYS A 76 -9.46 6.45 -1.40
N ILE A 77 -9.96 5.23 -1.59
CA ILE A 77 -10.09 4.60 -2.92
C ILE A 77 -11.00 5.45 -3.82
N GLY A 78 -12.15 5.89 -3.30
CA GLY A 78 -13.08 6.73 -4.05
C GLY A 78 -12.46 8.08 -4.43
N ALA A 79 -11.93 8.81 -3.46
CA ALA A 79 -11.39 10.15 -3.67
C ALA A 79 -10.10 10.17 -4.49
N PHE A 80 -9.11 9.35 -4.12
CA PHE A 80 -7.82 9.32 -4.83
C PHE A 80 -7.90 8.52 -6.13
N GLY A 81 -8.81 7.55 -6.24
CA GLY A 81 -9.14 6.91 -7.51
C GLY A 81 -9.73 7.90 -8.52
N PHE A 82 -10.73 8.67 -8.09
CA PHE A 82 -11.30 9.74 -8.90
C PHE A 82 -10.24 10.77 -9.33
N TRP A 83 -9.43 11.25 -8.38
CA TRP A 83 -8.37 12.19 -8.68
C TRP A 83 -7.34 11.60 -9.65
N TYR A 84 -6.87 10.38 -9.42
CA TYR A 84 -5.91 9.74 -10.28
C TYR A 84 -6.42 9.63 -11.72
N HIS A 85 -7.67 9.26 -11.91
CA HIS A 85 -8.28 9.18 -13.23
C HIS A 85 -8.50 10.56 -13.86
N ALA A 86 -9.26 11.43 -13.20
CA ALA A 86 -9.68 12.71 -13.76
C ALA A 86 -8.50 13.69 -13.93
N GLY A 87 -7.51 13.61 -13.05
CA GLY A 87 -6.36 14.52 -13.03
C GLY A 87 -5.15 14.03 -13.82
N TYR A 88 -4.95 12.71 -13.95
CA TYR A 88 -3.73 12.12 -14.52
C TYR A 88 -3.99 11.01 -15.55
N ASN A 89 -5.21 10.92 -16.09
CA ASN A 89 -5.60 9.90 -17.08
C ASN A 89 -5.36 8.46 -16.61
N GLY A 90 -5.49 8.21 -15.31
CA GLY A 90 -5.40 6.87 -14.74
C GLY A 90 -6.39 5.90 -15.39
N ILE A 91 -5.95 4.72 -15.81
CA ILE A 91 -6.81 3.74 -16.50
C ILE A 91 -7.61 2.97 -15.45
N TYR A 92 -8.96 2.98 -15.51
CA TYR A 92 -9.81 2.17 -14.61
C TYR A 92 -9.97 0.71 -15.07
N LEU A 93 -10.15 0.51 -16.38
CA LEU A 93 -10.41 -0.81 -16.95
C LEU A 93 -9.11 -1.43 -17.45
N ILE A 94 -8.54 -2.29 -16.60
CA ILE A 94 -7.32 -3.00 -16.94
C ILE A 94 -7.59 -4.08 -17.97
N HIS A 95 -6.70 -4.15 -18.95
CA HIS A 95 -6.51 -5.35 -19.74
C HIS A 95 -5.25 -6.02 -19.19
N PRO A 96 -5.35 -7.10 -18.38
CA PRO A 96 -4.20 -7.64 -17.66
C PRO A 96 -2.99 -7.93 -18.55
N ARG A 97 -3.21 -8.39 -19.79
CA ARG A 97 -2.15 -8.65 -20.78
C ARG A 97 -1.40 -7.40 -21.27
N LYS A 98 -1.98 -6.20 -21.11
CA LYS A 98 -1.34 -4.91 -21.40
C LYS A 98 -0.61 -4.33 -20.18
N VAL A 99 -0.82 -4.90 -18.99
CA VAL A 99 -0.24 -4.41 -17.74
C VAL A 99 0.82 -5.35 -17.20
N PHE A 100 0.62 -6.66 -17.35
CA PHE A 100 1.46 -7.68 -16.77
C PHE A 100 2.10 -8.56 -17.84
N HIS A 101 3.42 -8.72 -17.74
CA HIS A 101 4.14 -9.77 -18.43
C HIS A 101 4.41 -10.93 -17.44
N PRO A 102 4.39 -12.21 -17.86
CA PRO A 102 4.64 -13.32 -16.95
C PRO A 102 5.95 -13.17 -16.14
N LEU A 103 7.04 -12.74 -16.79
CA LEU A 103 8.30 -12.46 -16.10
C LEU A 103 8.21 -11.30 -15.08
N SER A 104 7.37 -10.28 -15.32
CA SER A 104 7.19 -9.22 -14.34
C SER A 104 6.42 -9.70 -13.12
N ILE A 105 5.46 -10.61 -13.30
CA ILE A 105 4.77 -11.28 -12.19
C ILE A 105 5.73 -12.15 -11.39
N VAL A 106 6.55 -12.98 -12.05
CA VAL A 106 7.57 -13.80 -11.36
C VAL A 106 8.56 -12.90 -10.61
N GLY A 107 8.97 -11.78 -11.22
CA GLY A 107 9.80 -10.77 -10.56
C GLY A 107 9.14 -10.23 -9.29
N ILE A 108 7.87 -9.85 -9.34
CA ILE A 108 7.09 -9.41 -8.17
C ILE A 108 7.03 -10.50 -7.09
N ILE A 109 6.76 -11.76 -7.47
CA ILE A 109 6.70 -12.89 -6.53
C ILE A 109 8.03 -13.06 -5.78
N LEU A 110 9.17 -12.95 -6.48
CA LEU A 110 10.49 -13.04 -5.87
C LEU A 110 10.86 -11.81 -5.03
N LEU A 111 10.36 -10.62 -5.38
CA LEU A 111 10.60 -9.41 -4.59
C LEU A 111 9.95 -9.48 -3.20
N VAL A 112 8.86 -10.22 -3.04
CA VAL A 112 8.12 -10.32 -1.77
C VAL A 112 9.00 -10.90 -0.65
N PRO A 113 9.55 -12.13 -0.73
CA PRO A 113 10.41 -12.66 0.32
C PRO A 113 11.69 -11.82 0.52
N GLY A 114 12.21 -11.20 -0.55
CA GLY A 114 13.37 -10.30 -0.46
C GLY A 114 13.11 -9.05 0.37
N THR A 115 12.01 -8.36 0.10
CA THR A 115 11.61 -7.15 0.85
C THR A 115 11.05 -7.46 2.25
N GLN A 116 10.46 -8.64 2.45
CA GLN A 116 10.08 -9.14 3.77
C GLN A 116 11.31 -9.38 4.63
N CYS A 117 12.33 -10.03 4.08
CA CYS A 117 13.62 -10.20 4.75
C CYS A 117 14.24 -8.85 5.15
N LEU A 118 14.28 -7.88 4.22
CA LEU A 118 14.74 -6.53 4.52
C LEU A 118 13.94 -5.89 5.67
N SER A 119 12.61 -6.01 5.64
CA SER A 119 11.73 -5.45 6.67
C SER A 119 12.02 -6.05 8.04
N THR A 120 12.19 -7.38 8.13
CA THR A 120 12.58 -8.07 9.36
C THR A 120 13.89 -7.54 9.94
N TYR A 121 14.92 -7.38 9.10
CA TYR A 121 16.21 -6.83 9.56
C TYR A 121 16.11 -5.36 10.00
N LEU A 122 15.32 -4.55 9.30
CA LEU A 122 15.07 -3.16 9.70
C LEU A 122 14.33 -3.09 11.04
N VAL A 123 13.34 -3.96 11.26
CA VAL A 123 12.63 -4.06 12.55
C VAL A 123 13.61 -4.45 13.65
N SER A 124 14.40 -5.52 13.47
CA SER A 124 15.38 -5.99 14.46
C SER A 124 16.44 -4.94 14.79
N PHE A 125 16.97 -4.26 13.76
CA PHE A 125 17.94 -3.18 13.93
C PHE A 125 17.34 -1.98 14.65
N THR A 126 16.13 -1.57 14.28
CA THR A 126 15.47 -0.44 14.93
C THR A 126 15.10 -0.77 16.38
N ALA A 127 14.64 -1.99 16.64
CA ALA A 127 14.30 -2.45 17.99
C ALA A 127 15.53 -2.53 18.91
N SER A 128 16.72 -2.87 18.38
CA SER A 128 17.95 -2.91 19.17
C SER A 128 18.44 -1.52 19.55
N LEU A 129 18.23 -0.51 18.69
CA LEU A 129 18.56 0.89 18.98
C LEU A 129 17.51 1.59 19.84
N PHE A 130 16.23 1.29 19.63
CA PHE A 130 15.10 1.96 20.28
C PHE A 130 14.06 0.95 20.80
N PRO A 131 14.34 0.22 21.89
CA PRO A 131 13.45 -0.81 22.42
C PRO A 131 12.05 -0.29 22.79
N GLN A 132 11.94 0.98 23.20
CA GLN A 132 10.67 1.64 23.51
C GLN A 132 9.73 1.76 22.30
N TRP A 133 10.28 1.92 21.09
CA TRP A 133 9.47 1.95 19.87
C TRP A 133 8.92 0.57 19.54
N MET A 134 9.69 -0.49 19.81
CA MET A 134 9.21 -1.86 19.67
C MET A 134 8.06 -2.15 20.63
N LYS A 135 8.16 -1.78 21.91
CA LYS A 135 7.06 -1.94 22.88
C LYS A 135 5.79 -1.20 22.46
N ALA A 136 5.92 0.01 21.91
CA ALA A 136 4.78 0.75 21.38
C ALA A 136 4.14 0.04 20.17
N TYR A 137 4.96 -0.52 19.28
CA TYR A 137 4.50 -1.30 18.14
C TYR A 137 3.79 -2.59 18.56
N GLU A 138 4.35 -3.35 19.52
CA GLU A 138 3.73 -4.57 20.06
C GLU A 138 2.36 -4.28 20.66
N LYS A 139 2.23 -3.22 21.45
CA LYS A 139 0.95 -2.79 22.03
C LYS A 139 -0.09 -2.44 20.96
N LEU A 140 0.32 -1.79 19.86
CA LEU A 140 -0.57 -1.53 18.73
C LEU A 140 -1.00 -2.83 18.06
N MET A 141 -0.08 -3.77 17.82
CA MET A 141 -0.39 -5.08 17.22
C MET A 141 -1.29 -5.95 18.10
N GLU A 142 -1.18 -5.87 19.42
CA GLU A 142 -2.12 -6.53 20.34
C GLU A 142 -3.53 -5.94 20.21
N SER A 143 -3.64 -4.61 20.09
CA SER A 143 -4.94 -3.92 19.97
C SER A 143 -5.67 -4.19 18.65
N THR A 144 -4.95 -4.59 17.60
CA THR A 144 -5.55 -4.95 16.30
C THR A 144 -6.11 -6.38 16.27
N GLY A 145 -5.99 -7.14 17.36
CA GLY A 145 -6.57 -8.49 17.49
C GLY A 145 -6.03 -9.52 16.51
N ILE A 146 -4.93 -9.22 15.81
CA ILE A 146 -4.26 -10.15 14.90
C ILE A 146 -3.82 -11.41 15.67
N ASN A 147 -3.40 -11.25 16.92
CA ASN A 147 -2.99 -12.35 17.80
C ASN A 147 -4.16 -13.26 18.26
N SER A 148 -5.40 -12.78 18.22
CA SER A 148 -6.60 -13.53 18.63
C SER A 148 -7.30 -14.27 17.48
N GLY A 149 -6.69 -14.27 16.29
CA GLY A 149 -7.23 -14.86 15.07
C GLY A 149 -7.65 -13.78 14.08
N LEU A 150 -7.14 -13.89 12.85
CA LEU A 150 -7.42 -12.94 11.79
C LEU A 150 -8.90 -13.02 11.37
N THR A 151 -9.67 -11.98 11.66
CA THR A 151 -11.06 -11.90 11.18
C THR A 151 -11.11 -11.77 9.66
N VAL A 152 -12.16 -12.29 9.03
CA VAL A 152 -12.38 -12.19 7.58
C VAL A 152 -12.36 -10.73 7.10
N SER A 153 -12.95 -9.82 7.88
CA SER A 153 -12.93 -8.37 7.61
C SER A 153 -11.52 -7.78 7.66
N MET A 154 -10.71 -8.18 8.63
CA MET A 154 -9.33 -7.69 8.76
C MET A 154 -8.47 -8.20 7.61
N PHE A 155 -8.66 -9.46 7.17
CA PHE A 155 -8.01 -10.03 6.00
C PHE A 155 -8.28 -9.20 4.74
N PHE A 156 -9.56 -8.92 4.45
CA PHE A 156 -9.92 -8.13 3.26
C PHE A 156 -9.42 -6.69 3.34
N TYR A 157 -9.47 -6.08 4.53
CA TYR A 157 -8.91 -4.76 4.74
C TYR A 157 -7.40 -4.73 4.50
N SER A 158 -6.62 -5.54 5.22
CA SER A 158 -5.15 -5.43 5.24
C SER A 158 -4.52 -5.88 3.92
N ILE A 159 -5.14 -6.80 3.20
CA ILE A 159 -4.55 -7.40 1.99
C ILE A 159 -5.12 -6.79 0.71
N LEU A 160 -6.35 -6.27 0.72
CA LEU A 160 -6.96 -5.67 -0.48
C LEU A 160 -7.14 -4.16 -0.33
N LEU A 161 -7.97 -3.72 0.61
CA LEU A 161 -8.45 -2.33 0.63
C LEU A 161 -7.34 -1.34 0.99
N ALA A 162 -6.53 -1.64 2.01
CA ALA A 162 -5.45 -0.76 2.43
C ALA A 162 -4.39 -0.60 1.32
N PRO A 163 -3.83 -1.69 0.74
CA PRO A 163 -2.88 -1.57 -0.36
C PRO A 163 -3.43 -0.77 -1.56
N ILE A 164 -4.68 -1.02 -1.99
CA ILE A 164 -5.26 -0.30 -3.12
C ILE A 164 -5.39 1.20 -2.82
N GLY A 165 -5.94 1.56 -1.65
CA GLY A 165 -6.10 2.95 -1.25
C GLY A 165 -4.76 3.68 -1.10
N GLU A 166 -3.78 3.02 -0.48
CA GLU A 166 -2.44 3.57 -0.28
C GLU A 166 -1.68 3.73 -1.60
N GLU A 167 -1.76 2.78 -2.52
CA GLU A 167 -1.14 2.94 -3.84
C GLU A 167 -1.77 4.10 -4.62
N LEU A 168 -3.10 4.24 -4.61
CA LEU A 168 -3.80 5.37 -5.25
C LEU A 168 -3.37 6.72 -4.66
N LEU A 169 -3.30 6.82 -3.32
CA LEU A 169 -2.84 8.02 -2.62
C LEU A 169 -1.39 8.35 -2.99
N PHE A 170 -0.49 7.40 -2.85
CA PHE A 170 0.95 7.66 -2.88
C PHE A 170 1.57 7.57 -4.28
N ARG A 171 1.21 6.55 -5.07
CA ARG A 171 1.79 6.33 -6.42
C ARG A 171 0.89 6.94 -7.49
N GLY A 172 -0.43 6.86 -7.29
CA GLY A 172 -1.41 7.52 -8.14
C GLY A 172 -1.30 9.03 -8.08
N VAL A 173 -1.54 9.64 -6.92
CA VAL A 173 -1.65 11.10 -6.79
C VAL A 173 -0.36 11.77 -6.33
N THR A 174 0.21 11.35 -5.20
CA THR A 174 1.35 12.03 -4.56
C THR A 174 2.60 12.02 -5.45
N MET A 175 2.98 10.85 -5.99
CA MET A 175 4.11 10.71 -6.90
C MET A 175 3.93 11.55 -8.18
N HIS A 176 2.73 11.56 -8.77
CA HIS A 176 2.45 12.37 -9.96
C HIS A 176 2.69 13.85 -9.70
N GLN A 177 2.25 14.36 -8.54
CA GLN A 177 2.51 15.76 -8.17
C GLN A 177 3.99 16.00 -7.86
N ALA A 178 4.64 15.08 -7.14
CA ALA A 178 6.05 15.16 -6.81
C ALA A 178 6.93 15.23 -8.07
N LYS A 179 6.64 14.44 -9.10
CA LYS A 179 7.38 14.42 -10.38
C LYS A 179 7.23 15.71 -11.20
N ARG A 180 6.29 16.60 -10.87
CA ARG A 180 6.19 17.94 -11.50
C ARG A 180 7.26 18.91 -10.99
N VAL A 181 7.84 18.64 -9.83
CA VAL A 181 8.83 19.51 -9.17
C VAL A 181 10.18 18.84 -8.97
N PHE A 182 10.23 17.51 -8.91
CA PHE A 182 11.44 16.73 -8.65
C PHE A 182 11.72 15.70 -9.75
N PRO A 183 13.00 15.34 -9.98
CA PRO A 183 13.32 14.12 -10.73
C PRO A 183 12.82 12.88 -9.98
N PHE A 184 12.65 11.78 -10.69
CA PHE A 184 12.03 10.56 -10.18
C PHE A 184 12.53 10.13 -8.79
N TRP A 185 13.85 10.03 -8.57
CA TRP A 185 14.37 9.55 -7.29
C TRP A 185 14.06 10.47 -6.12
N ALA A 186 14.14 11.78 -6.31
CA ALA A 186 13.76 12.74 -5.27
C ALA A 186 12.24 12.72 -5.01
N ALA A 187 11.43 12.60 -6.06
CA ALA A 187 9.98 12.40 -5.93
C ALA A 187 9.64 11.10 -5.18
N ASN A 188 10.36 10.01 -5.48
CA ASN A 188 10.15 8.71 -4.87
C ASN A 188 10.56 8.67 -3.40
N ILE A 189 11.70 9.29 -3.04
CA ILE A 189 12.11 9.44 -1.64
C ILE A 189 11.06 10.24 -0.86
N MET A 190 10.59 11.36 -1.41
CA MET A 190 9.59 12.20 -0.75
C MET A 190 8.27 11.47 -0.56
N GLN A 191 7.75 10.79 -1.59
CA GLN A 191 6.51 10.02 -1.42
C GLN A 191 6.70 8.91 -0.38
N ALA A 192 7.82 8.17 -0.46
CA ALA A 192 8.08 7.05 0.43
C ALA A 192 8.20 7.52 1.88
N LEU A 193 8.74 8.72 2.11
CA LEU A 193 8.78 9.34 3.43
C LEU A 193 7.37 9.62 3.94
N LEU A 194 6.50 10.21 3.12
CA LEU A 194 5.10 10.43 3.48
C LEU A 194 4.37 9.11 3.73
N PHE A 195 4.65 8.07 2.95
CA PHE A 195 4.11 6.72 3.16
C PHE A 195 4.57 6.11 4.50
N GLY A 196 5.85 6.26 4.87
CA GLY A 196 6.34 5.84 6.18
C GLY A 196 5.68 6.61 7.33
N LEU A 197 5.62 7.94 7.23
CA LEU A 197 4.98 8.80 8.24
C LEU A 197 3.48 8.51 8.40
N PHE A 198 2.81 8.10 7.31
CA PHE A 198 1.38 7.78 7.31
C PHE A 198 1.00 6.66 8.30
N HIS A 199 1.95 5.79 8.64
CA HIS A 199 1.72 4.69 9.57
C HIS A 199 1.74 5.09 11.05
N MET A 200 2.17 6.33 11.37
CA MET A 200 2.12 6.90 12.73
C MET A 200 2.80 6.04 13.82
N ASN A 201 3.76 5.20 13.43
CA ASN A 201 4.57 4.37 14.32
C ASN A 201 5.98 4.25 13.74
N MET A 202 7.01 4.33 14.59
CA MET A 202 8.40 4.39 14.11
C MET A 202 8.88 3.08 13.52
N ILE A 203 8.60 1.94 14.17
CA ILE A 203 9.01 0.61 13.65
C ILE A 203 8.40 0.39 12.26
N GLN A 204 7.08 0.61 12.15
CA GLN A 204 6.35 0.42 10.90
C GLN A 204 6.72 1.45 9.84
N GLY A 205 6.81 2.72 10.23
CA GLY A 205 7.14 3.81 9.32
C GLY A 205 8.52 3.66 8.69
N ILE A 206 9.51 3.14 9.43
CA ILE A 206 10.85 2.90 8.90
C ILE A 206 10.83 1.81 7.82
N TYR A 207 10.29 0.62 8.09
CA TYR A 207 10.27 -0.40 7.04
C TYR A 207 9.32 -0.03 5.89
N ALA A 208 8.22 0.67 6.19
CA ALA A 208 7.29 1.17 5.17
C ALA A 208 7.95 2.20 4.26
N PHE A 209 8.84 3.08 4.77
CA PHE A 209 9.63 3.99 3.95
C PHE A 209 10.44 3.22 2.88
N PHE A 210 11.19 2.20 3.28
CA PHE A 210 12.00 1.42 2.34
C PHE A 210 11.13 0.64 1.35
N LEU A 211 10.03 0.03 1.82
CA LEU A 211 9.04 -0.62 0.96
C LEU A 211 8.41 0.38 -0.03
N GLY A 212 8.13 1.60 0.42
CA GLY A 212 7.58 2.69 -0.37
C GLY A 212 8.48 3.08 -1.53
N MET A 213 9.80 3.10 -1.32
CA MET A 213 10.77 3.33 -2.39
C MET A 213 10.73 2.23 -3.45
N VAL A 214 10.63 0.96 -3.03
CA VAL A 214 10.53 -0.20 -3.94
C VAL A 214 9.22 -0.16 -4.72
N LEU A 215 8.10 0.12 -4.06
CA LEU A 215 6.79 0.25 -4.69
C LEU A 215 6.76 1.39 -5.72
N GLY A 216 7.36 2.54 -5.41
CA GLY A 216 7.49 3.64 -6.36
C GLY A 216 8.37 3.29 -7.57
N TYR A 217 9.45 2.52 -7.37
CA TYR A 217 10.26 1.98 -8.48
C TYR A 217 9.47 0.99 -9.35
N ILE A 218 8.71 0.08 -8.74
CA ILE A 218 7.86 -0.88 -9.47
C ILE A 218 6.79 -0.14 -10.28
N CYS A 219 6.13 0.86 -9.70
CA CYS A 219 5.13 1.67 -10.41
C CYS A 219 5.75 2.41 -11.60
N GLU A 220 6.93 3.04 -11.42
CA GLU A 220 7.61 3.80 -12.47
C GLU A 220 8.09 2.91 -13.61
N LYS A 221 8.78 1.82 -13.31
CA LYS A 221 9.33 0.92 -14.33
C LYS A 221 8.26 0.02 -14.96
N GLY A 222 7.21 -0.30 -14.21
CA GLY A 222 6.04 -1.01 -14.71
C GLY A 222 5.13 -0.14 -15.57
N CYS A 223 5.31 1.18 -15.55
CA CYS A 223 4.40 2.15 -16.18
C CYS A 223 2.93 1.92 -15.78
N SER A 224 2.70 1.38 -14.58
CA SER A 224 1.37 0.97 -14.13
C SER A 224 1.31 0.84 -12.61
N ILE A 225 0.33 1.51 -12.02
CA ILE A 225 0.01 1.42 -10.59
C ILE A 225 -0.42 0.00 -10.19
N TYR A 226 -0.97 -0.78 -11.12
CA TYR A 226 -1.45 -2.12 -10.81
C TYR A 226 -0.32 -3.11 -10.51
N GLN A 227 0.89 -2.87 -11.03
CA GLN A 227 2.06 -3.68 -10.68
C GLN A 227 2.51 -3.41 -9.25
N SER A 228 2.44 -2.16 -8.77
CA SER A 228 2.74 -1.83 -7.38
C SER A 228 1.63 -2.27 -6.44
N ILE A 229 0.34 -2.14 -6.83
CA ILE A 229 -0.80 -2.72 -6.10
C ILE A 229 -0.62 -4.22 -5.90
N LEU A 230 -0.33 -4.98 -6.97
CA LEU A 230 -0.12 -6.42 -6.85
C LEU A 230 1.02 -6.75 -5.88
N PHE A 231 2.17 -6.07 -6.02
CA PHE A 231 3.30 -6.28 -5.13
C PHE A 231 2.97 -5.94 -3.67
N HIS A 232 2.26 -4.84 -3.41
CA HIS A 232 1.87 -4.42 -2.07
C HIS A 232 0.87 -5.40 -1.43
N MET A 233 -0.14 -5.83 -2.18
CA MET A 233 -1.09 -6.85 -1.72
C MET A 233 -0.38 -8.15 -1.36
N MET A 234 0.58 -8.59 -2.18
CA MET A 234 1.37 -9.79 -1.88
C MET A 234 2.30 -9.60 -0.68
N PHE A 235 2.88 -8.42 -0.51
CA PHE A 235 3.69 -8.08 0.66
C PHE A 235 2.82 -8.18 1.93
N ASN A 236 1.64 -7.58 1.95
CA ASN A 236 0.73 -7.63 3.10
C ASN A 236 0.19 -9.05 3.34
N PHE A 237 -0.11 -9.81 2.28
CA PHE A 237 -0.49 -11.22 2.40
C PHE A 237 0.62 -12.03 3.08
N TRP A 238 1.88 -11.85 2.66
CA TRP A 238 3.01 -12.53 3.29
C TRP A 238 3.19 -12.15 4.75
N GLY A 239 3.15 -10.85 5.06
CA GLY A 239 3.28 -10.35 6.43
C GLY A 239 2.18 -10.86 7.35
N THR A 240 0.95 -10.91 6.83
CA THR A 240 -0.25 -11.26 7.62
C THR A 240 -0.43 -12.78 7.77
N ILE A 241 -0.12 -13.57 6.74
CA ILE A 241 -0.43 -15.02 6.71
C ILE A 241 0.85 -15.86 6.76
N ILE A 242 1.77 -15.64 5.82
CA ILE A 242 2.92 -16.52 5.62
C ILE A 242 3.92 -16.41 6.77
N SER A 243 4.13 -15.20 7.29
CA SER A 243 5.12 -14.95 8.35
C SER A 243 4.80 -15.69 9.66
N GLY A 244 3.52 -15.94 9.95
CA GLY A 244 3.10 -16.73 11.12
C GLY A 244 3.29 -18.24 10.98
N ILE A 245 3.53 -18.73 9.75
CA ILE A 245 3.70 -20.16 9.43
C ILE A 245 5.17 -20.51 9.19
N LEU A 246 5.98 -19.52 8.80
CA LEU A 246 7.40 -19.74 8.53
C LEU A 246 8.16 -20.12 9.81
N PRO A 247 9.10 -21.08 9.71
CA PRO A 247 9.92 -21.44 10.85
C PRO A 247 10.78 -20.26 11.27
N THR A 248 10.81 -19.98 12.57
CA THR A 248 11.72 -19.00 13.19
C THR A 248 12.93 -19.73 13.76
N GLY A 249 14.11 -19.13 13.60
CA GLY A 249 15.37 -19.71 14.09
C GLY A 249 16.22 -18.67 14.78
N ASN A 250 16.86 -19.08 15.88
CA ASN A 250 17.72 -18.21 16.68
C ASN A 250 19.22 -18.46 16.42
N SER A 251 19.57 -19.38 15.51
CA SER A 251 20.96 -19.69 15.20
C SER A 251 21.54 -18.70 14.20
N THR A 252 22.84 -18.39 14.32
CA THR A 252 23.56 -17.56 13.36
C THR A 252 23.41 -18.06 11.92
N LEU A 253 23.43 -19.39 11.73
CA LEU A 253 23.24 -20.00 10.42
C LEU A 253 21.87 -19.67 9.83
N PHE A 254 20.79 -19.71 10.62
CA PHE A 254 19.46 -19.36 10.16
C PHE A 254 19.42 -17.91 9.65
N PHE A 255 19.97 -16.96 10.41
CA PHE A 255 20.02 -15.55 9.99
C PHE A 255 20.82 -15.37 8.70
N VAL A 256 22.00 -15.99 8.58
CA VAL A 256 22.83 -15.90 7.37
C VAL A 256 22.08 -16.46 6.15
N LEU A 257 21.43 -17.62 6.28
CA LEU A 257 20.67 -18.21 5.17
C LEU A 257 19.45 -17.36 4.81
N TYR A 258 18.69 -16.87 5.81
CA TYR A 258 17.54 -16.00 5.58
C TYR A 258 17.94 -14.70 4.87
N PHE A 259 19.07 -14.11 5.26
CA PHE A 259 19.64 -12.94 4.59
C PHE A 259 20.06 -13.26 3.16
N ALA A 260 20.80 -14.35 2.94
CA ALA A 260 21.24 -14.77 1.62
C ALA A 260 20.05 -15.03 0.67
N THR A 261 19.02 -15.73 1.13
CA THR A 261 17.78 -15.95 0.39
C THR A 261 17.11 -14.61 0.07
N GLY A 262 16.99 -13.71 1.04
CA GLY A 262 16.40 -12.39 0.83
C GLY A 262 17.12 -11.57 -0.25
N VAL A 263 18.45 -11.59 -0.24
CA VAL A 263 19.31 -10.94 -1.24
C VAL A 263 19.09 -11.57 -2.62
N ILE A 264 19.18 -12.89 -2.75
CA ILE A 264 18.98 -13.61 -4.01
C ILE A 264 17.59 -13.32 -4.60
N CYS A 265 16.54 -13.41 -3.78
CA CYS A 265 15.17 -13.10 -4.15
C CYS A 265 15.00 -11.64 -4.62
N THR A 266 15.64 -10.69 -3.93
CA THR A 266 15.59 -9.27 -4.33
C THR A 266 16.26 -9.04 -5.68
N PHE A 267 17.50 -9.51 -5.86
CA PHE A 267 18.24 -9.29 -7.11
C PHE A 267 17.59 -10.01 -8.29
N SER A 268 17.24 -11.29 -8.15
CA SER A 268 16.54 -12.05 -9.19
C SER A 268 15.17 -11.44 -9.51
N GLY A 269 14.44 -11.01 -8.49
CA GLY A 269 13.15 -10.33 -8.62
C GLY A 269 13.25 -9.03 -9.41
N LEU A 270 14.20 -8.15 -9.07
CA LEU A 270 14.42 -6.89 -9.79
C LEU A 270 14.81 -7.13 -11.26
N ILE A 271 15.67 -8.12 -11.52
CA ILE A 271 16.13 -8.47 -12.87
C ILE A 271 14.95 -8.98 -13.71
N LEU A 272 14.21 -9.97 -13.23
CA LEU A 272 13.06 -10.54 -13.94
C LEU A 272 11.95 -9.53 -14.14
N PHE A 273 11.70 -8.69 -13.12
CA PHE A 273 10.75 -7.59 -13.21
C PHE A 273 11.10 -6.63 -14.35
N ARG A 274 12.37 -6.20 -14.41
CA ARG A 274 12.86 -5.30 -15.46
C ARG A 274 12.81 -5.94 -16.85
N PHE A 275 13.17 -7.22 -16.96
CA PHE A 275 13.06 -7.93 -18.25
C PHE A 275 11.61 -8.05 -18.70
N GLY A 276 10.68 -8.39 -17.80
CA GLY A 276 9.27 -8.51 -18.13
C GLY A 276 8.64 -7.19 -18.57
N THR A 277 8.93 -6.11 -17.86
CA THR A 277 8.44 -4.75 -18.20
C THR A 277 9.01 -4.25 -19.52
N ASN A 278 10.30 -4.46 -19.79
CA ASN A 278 10.91 -4.12 -21.08
C ASN A 278 10.27 -4.90 -22.25
N ARG A 279 10.02 -6.21 -22.09
CA ARG A 279 9.35 -7.01 -23.12
C ARG A 279 7.91 -6.57 -23.36
N LEU A 280 7.21 -6.18 -22.30
CA LEU A 280 5.86 -5.64 -22.41
C LEU A 280 5.85 -4.34 -23.22
N ALA A 281 6.77 -3.43 -22.94
CA ALA A 281 6.92 -2.18 -23.67
C ALA A 281 7.26 -2.41 -25.15
N GLN A 282 8.19 -3.33 -25.45
CA GLN A 282 8.51 -3.70 -26.84
C GLN A 282 7.30 -4.26 -27.59
N LYS A 283 6.52 -5.15 -26.95
CA LYS A 283 5.30 -5.71 -27.54
C LYS A 283 4.24 -4.66 -27.83
N GLN A 284 4.18 -3.60 -27.02
CA GLN A 284 3.23 -2.49 -27.21
C GLN A 284 3.69 -1.48 -28.27
N ALA A 285 5.01 -1.33 -28.48
CA ALA A 285 5.57 -0.48 -29.52
C ALA A 285 5.56 -1.14 -30.92
N ALA A 286 5.65 -2.48 -31.00
CA ALA A 286 5.63 -3.23 -32.25
C ALA A 286 4.46 -2.92 -33.22
N PRO A 287 3.19 -2.72 -32.78
CA PRO A 287 2.11 -2.39 -33.71
C PRO A 287 2.23 -1.02 -34.40
N LEU A 288 3.06 -0.08 -33.92
CA LEU A 288 3.28 1.21 -34.58
C LEU A 288 4.29 1.16 -35.74
N TYR A 289 5.12 0.12 -35.82
CA TYR A 289 6.14 -0.01 -36.88
C TYR A 289 5.60 -0.61 -38.18
N LEU A 290 4.51 -1.36 -38.14
CA LEU A 290 3.93 -2.01 -39.32
C LEU A 290 2.98 -1.09 -40.11
N GLU A 291 2.52 0.02 -39.52
CA GLU A 291 1.63 0.98 -40.18
C GLU A 291 2.42 2.06 -40.96
N ASN A 292 3.70 2.29 -40.62
CA ASN A 292 4.58 3.27 -41.29
C ASN A 292 5.44 2.67 -42.42
N THR A 293 5.28 1.40 -42.77
CA THR A 293 6.04 0.74 -43.86
C THR A 293 5.16 0.28 -45.02
N GLY A 294 3.88 0.67 -45.07
CA GLY A 294 2.94 0.23 -46.10
C GLY A 294 2.40 1.40 -46.91
N TYR A 295 2.77 1.44 -48.20
CA TYR A 295 2.31 2.31 -49.28
C TYR A 295 3.01 3.67 -49.44
N ASP A 296 4.04 3.68 -50.29
CA ASP A 296 4.07 4.56 -51.47
C ASP A 296 5.20 4.11 -52.42
N THR A 297 4.82 3.47 -53.52
CA THR A 297 5.24 3.71 -54.92
C THR A 297 4.90 2.47 -55.76
N PHE A 298 3.66 2.42 -56.24
CA PHE A 298 3.37 1.72 -57.50
C PHE A 298 4.02 2.53 -58.62
N TYR A 299 5.03 1.98 -59.29
CA TYR A 299 5.40 2.45 -60.63
C TYR A 299 4.42 1.83 -61.64
N PRO A 300 3.78 2.62 -62.52
CA PRO A 300 3.07 2.03 -63.64
C PRO A 300 4.09 1.61 -64.70
N SER A 301 4.02 0.35 -65.08
CA SER A 301 4.56 -0.15 -66.34
C SER A 301 3.85 0.52 -67.51
N ASN A 302 4.57 1.34 -68.26
CA ASN A 302 4.61 1.40 -69.74
C ASN A 302 5.63 2.44 -70.20
#